data_AF-D4XDA3-F1
#
_entry.id   AF-D4XDA3-F1
#
_cell.length_a   1.000
_cell.length_b   1.000
_cell.length_c   1.000
_cell.angle_alpha   90.00
_cell.angle_beta   90.00
_cell.angle_gamma   90.00
#
_symmetry.space_group_name_H-M   'P 1'
#
loop_
_entity.id
_entity.type
_entity.pdbx_description
1 polymer ?
#
loop_
_entity_poly.entity_id
_entity_poly.type
_entity_poly.pdbx_seq_one_letter_code
_entity_poly.pdbx_strand_id
1 'polypeptide(L)'
;MPASTPPFSFGRLPTFRVVACATATALSLAFAAAATAQPASKSASPNAAQSEAKDGYVPDVGQDGKDVIWVPTPQSLVDKMLDMAKVTPEDRLMDLGSGDGRTVITAAQRGLTAQGIEYNPDLVELSRRNAQRAGVADRATFVAADLFQTGSVPG
;
A
#
# COMPACT_ATOMS: atom_id res chain seq x y z
N MET A 1 -43.52 30.04 -22.29
CA MET A 1 -42.23 30.14 -23.02
C MET A 1 -41.88 31.61 -23.15
N PRO A 2 -40.62 32.07 -23.01
CA PRO A 2 -39.39 31.35 -22.69
C PRO A 2 -38.54 32.00 -21.57
N ALA A 3 -37.55 31.26 -21.04
CA ALA A 3 -36.30 31.84 -20.56
C ALA A 3 -35.17 30.89 -20.96
N SER A 4 -34.38 31.31 -21.95
CA SER A 4 -33.21 30.61 -22.48
C SER A 4 -32.01 30.99 -21.63
N THR A 5 -31.40 30.00 -20.98
CA THR A 5 -30.10 30.13 -20.32
C THR A 5 -28.98 29.74 -21.30
N PRO A 6 -27.87 30.49 -21.35
CA PRO A 6 -26.73 30.13 -22.19
C PRO A 6 -25.92 28.97 -21.56
N PRO A 7 -25.23 28.15 -22.35
CA PRO A 7 -24.37 27.10 -21.83
C PRO A 7 -23.08 27.68 -21.25
N PHE A 8 -22.70 27.23 -20.05
CA PHE A 8 -21.38 27.47 -19.48
C PHE A 8 -20.31 26.74 -20.31
N SER A 9 -19.40 27.51 -20.90
CA SER A 9 -18.20 27.01 -21.58
C SER A 9 -17.05 26.96 -20.57
N PHE A 10 -16.64 25.77 -20.14
CA PHE A 10 -15.39 25.60 -19.41
C PHE A 10 -14.28 25.30 -20.42
N GLY A 11 -13.35 26.26 -20.51
CA GLY A 11 -12.20 26.22 -21.39
C GLY A 11 -11.24 25.07 -21.07
N ARG A 12 -10.66 24.54 -22.14
CA ARG A 12 -9.57 23.57 -22.14
C ARG A 12 -8.29 24.22 -21.61
N LEU A 13 -7.64 23.61 -20.64
CA LEU A 13 -6.20 23.80 -20.43
C LEU A 13 -5.52 22.43 -20.36
N PRO A 14 -4.78 22.02 -21.40
CA PRO A 14 -3.85 20.91 -21.30
C PRO A 14 -2.52 21.45 -20.75
N THR A 15 -1.86 20.69 -19.88
CA THR A 15 -0.44 20.31 -20.06
C THR A 15 0.03 19.47 -18.87
N PHE A 16 0.22 18.18 -19.12
CA PHE A 16 1.18 17.36 -18.37
C PHE A 16 2.60 17.81 -18.73
N ARG A 17 3.48 17.90 -17.72
CA ARG A 17 4.92 17.59 -17.83
C ARG A 17 5.61 17.77 -16.48
N VAL A 18 6.10 16.67 -15.90
CA VAL A 18 7.40 16.67 -15.23
C VAL A 18 8.16 15.44 -15.73
N VAL A 19 9.09 15.68 -16.65
CA VAL A 19 10.19 14.78 -16.99
C VAL A 19 11.42 15.39 -16.34
N ALA A 20 12.10 14.62 -15.48
CA ALA A 20 13.49 14.87 -15.15
C ALA A 20 14.18 13.52 -14.93
N CYS A 21 14.77 13.03 -16.02
CA CYS A 21 15.78 11.98 -16.06
C CYS A 21 17.11 12.63 -15.65
N ALA A 22 17.79 12.08 -14.63
CA ALA A 22 19.17 12.43 -14.33
C ALA A 22 19.93 11.17 -13.97
N THR A 23 20.54 10.55 -14.99
CA THR A 23 21.60 9.56 -14.83
C THR A 23 22.91 10.29 -14.57
N ALA A 24 23.52 10.07 -13.41
CA ALA A 24 24.87 10.51 -13.12
C ALA A 24 25.72 9.29 -12.74
N THR A 25 26.45 8.78 -13.72
CA THR A 25 27.61 7.90 -13.54
C THR A 25 28.76 8.71 -12.97
N ALA A 26 29.33 8.29 -11.84
CA ALA A 26 30.65 8.72 -11.41
C ALA A 26 31.40 7.51 -10.83
N LEU A 27 32.30 6.99 -11.67
CA LEU A 27 33.38 6.06 -11.39
C LEU A 27 34.34 6.71 -10.39
N SER A 28 34.71 6.04 -9.31
CA SER A 28 35.85 6.43 -8.47
C SER A 28 36.56 5.21 -7.94
N LEU A 29 37.88 5.29 -8.04
CA LEU A 29 38.87 4.23 -7.97
C LEU A 29 38.98 3.55 -6.61
N ALA A 30 39.46 2.31 -6.72
CA ALA A 30 39.95 1.42 -5.69
C ALA A 30 40.82 2.09 -4.61
N PHE A 31 40.60 1.67 -3.36
CA PHE A 31 41.64 1.62 -2.35
C PHE A 31 41.63 0.22 -1.71
N ALA A 32 42.69 -0.53 -1.94
CA ALA A 32 42.96 -1.80 -1.27
C ALA A 32 44.02 -1.54 -0.19
N ALA A 33 43.74 -1.92 1.05
CA ALA A 33 44.73 -2.15 2.10
C ALA A 33 44.16 -3.09 3.17
N ALA A 34 45.02 -3.96 3.67
CA ALA A 34 44.71 -5.21 4.32
C ALA A 34 44.45 -5.13 5.84
N ALA A 35 43.55 -6.01 6.27
CA ALA A 35 43.53 -6.83 7.49
C ALA A 35 44.19 -6.32 8.79
N THR A 36 43.36 -6.12 9.82
CA THR A 36 43.60 -6.62 11.19
C THR A 36 42.28 -7.11 11.77
N ALA A 37 42.25 -8.39 12.19
CA ALA A 37 41.12 -9.00 12.87
C ALA A 37 41.10 -8.68 14.37
N GLN A 38 39.91 -8.51 14.96
CA GLN A 38 39.62 -9.01 16.31
C GLN A 38 38.10 -9.13 16.53
N PRO A 39 37.62 -10.20 17.22
CA PRO A 39 36.21 -10.48 17.44
C PRO A 39 35.73 -9.85 18.76
N ALA A 40 34.49 -9.35 18.78
CA ALA A 40 33.79 -9.05 20.02
C ALA A 40 32.35 -9.58 19.93
N SER A 41 32.05 -10.49 20.86
CA SER A 41 30.83 -11.28 20.94
C SER A 41 29.65 -10.51 21.55
N LYS A 42 28.46 -10.78 20.99
CA LYS A 42 27.11 -10.83 21.59
C LYS A 42 26.61 -9.64 22.43
N SER A 43 25.55 -9.03 21.91
CA SER A 43 24.24 -9.13 22.57
C SER A 43 23.16 -9.29 21.50
N ALA A 44 22.73 -10.53 21.29
CA ALA A 44 21.53 -10.84 20.52
C ALA A 44 20.31 -10.38 21.33
N SER A 45 19.53 -9.46 20.78
CA SER A 45 18.18 -9.17 21.25
C SER A 45 17.24 -10.12 20.50
N PRO A 46 16.55 -11.07 21.17
CA PRO A 46 15.55 -11.88 20.52
C PRO A 46 14.26 -11.08 20.49
N ASN A 47 13.83 -10.69 19.29
CA ASN A 47 12.45 -10.53 18.85
C ASN A 47 12.28 -9.34 17.90
N ALA A 48 12.83 -9.50 16.71
CA ALA A 48 12.28 -8.91 15.50
C ALA A 48 12.46 -9.98 14.43
N ALA A 49 11.51 -10.91 14.36
CA ALA A 49 11.41 -11.81 13.23
C ALA A 49 11.07 -10.96 12.01
N GLN A 50 12.10 -10.45 11.35
CA GLN A 50 12.03 -9.97 9.99
C GLN A 50 11.74 -11.20 9.13
N SER A 51 10.46 -11.44 8.84
CA SER A 51 10.05 -12.42 7.84
C SER A 51 10.48 -11.85 6.50
N GLU A 52 11.52 -12.45 5.91
CA GLU A 52 11.93 -12.21 4.54
C GLU A 52 10.73 -12.50 3.64
N ALA A 53 10.35 -11.55 2.78
CA ALA A 53 9.24 -11.69 1.86
C ALA A 53 9.44 -12.94 1.00
N LYS A 54 8.74 -14.03 1.35
CA LYS A 54 8.83 -15.29 0.62
C LYS A 54 8.04 -15.15 -0.68
N ASP A 55 8.73 -15.32 -1.80
CA ASP A 55 8.07 -15.39 -3.10
C ASP A 55 7.06 -16.56 -3.08
N GLY A 56 5.82 -16.30 -3.49
CA GLY A 56 4.73 -17.27 -3.39
C GLY A 56 4.03 -17.40 -2.03
N TYR A 57 4.16 -16.43 -1.10
CA TYR A 57 3.39 -16.42 0.15
C TYR A 57 1.87 -16.52 -0.07
N VAL A 58 1.25 -17.49 0.60
CA VAL A 58 -0.21 -17.68 0.70
C VAL A 58 -0.56 -17.73 2.19
N PRO A 59 -1.47 -16.89 2.69
CA PRO A 59 -1.83 -16.87 4.10
C PRO A 59 -2.77 -18.03 4.44
N ASP A 60 -2.63 -18.54 5.66
CA ASP A 60 -3.51 -19.56 6.23
C ASP A 60 -4.60 -18.89 7.07
N VAL A 61 -5.86 -19.30 6.87
CA VAL A 61 -6.97 -18.79 7.69
C VAL A 61 -6.75 -19.19 9.14
N GLY A 62 -6.76 -18.20 10.03
CA GLY A 62 -6.50 -18.38 11.46
C GLY A 62 -5.02 -18.30 11.85
N GLN A 63 -4.11 -17.95 10.93
CA GLN A 63 -2.72 -17.68 11.30
C GLN A 63 -2.62 -16.56 12.34
N ASP A 64 -1.67 -16.70 13.27
CA ASP A 64 -1.42 -15.69 14.29
C ASP A 64 -0.92 -14.39 13.65
N GLY A 65 -1.55 -13.27 14.00
CA GLY A 65 -1.02 -11.93 13.77
C GLY A 65 -0.47 -11.34 15.06
N LYS A 66 -0.02 -10.09 15.01
CA LYS A 66 0.54 -9.38 16.18
C LYS A 66 -0.46 -9.35 17.35
N ASP A 67 -1.68 -8.89 17.06
CA ASP A 67 -2.73 -8.69 18.07
C ASP A 67 -4.05 -9.40 17.70
N VAL A 68 -4.20 -9.84 16.44
CA VAL A 68 -5.40 -10.49 15.92
C VAL A 68 -5.02 -11.59 14.92
N ILE A 69 -5.78 -12.68 14.88
CA ILE A 69 -5.63 -13.72 13.86
C ILE A 69 -6.09 -13.21 12.49
N TRP A 70 -5.48 -13.69 11.41
CA TRP A 70 -5.94 -13.34 10.07
C TRP A 70 -7.14 -14.21 9.66
N VAL A 71 -8.29 -13.56 9.52
CA VAL A 71 -9.52 -14.15 8.96
C VAL A 71 -10.10 -13.15 7.98
N PRO A 72 -10.10 -13.45 6.67
CA PRO A 72 -10.51 -12.46 5.70
C PRO A 72 -12.02 -12.27 5.67
N THR A 73 -12.47 -11.02 5.53
CA THR A 73 -13.87 -10.70 5.28
C THR A 73 -14.34 -11.31 3.95
N PRO A 74 -15.45 -12.09 3.91
CA PRO A 74 -15.95 -12.65 2.66
C PRO A 74 -16.19 -11.57 1.60
N GLN A 75 -15.87 -11.84 0.33
CA GLN A 75 -15.99 -10.86 -0.75
C GLN A 75 -17.39 -10.24 -0.84
N SER A 76 -18.43 -11.07 -0.70
CA SER A 76 -19.83 -10.61 -0.73
C SER A 76 -20.19 -9.64 0.40
N LEU A 77 -19.47 -9.68 1.52
CA LEU A 77 -19.64 -8.73 2.61
C LEU A 77 -18.87 -7.43 2.34
N VAL A 78 -17.66 -7.51 1.78
CA VAL A 78 -16.91 -6.34 1.31
C VAL A 78 -17.75 -5.53 0.32
N ASP A 79 -18.36 -6.19 -0.66
CA ASP A 79 -19.19 -5.52 -1.66
C ASP A 79 -20.39 -4.80 -1.02
N LYS A 80 -21.09 -5.48 -0.10
CA LYS A 80 -22.21 -4.88 0.64
C LYS A 80 -21.78 -3.71 1.51
N MET A 81 -20.62 -3.79 2.17
CA MET A 81 -20.10 -2.70 2.99
C MET A 81 -19.87 -1.44 2.15
N LEU A 82 -19.24 -1.59 0.98
CA LEU A 82 -19.01 -0.47 0.07
C LEU A 82 -20.30 0.08 -0.54
N ASP A 83 -21.28 -0.78 -0.85
CA ASP A 83 -22.61 -0.36 -1.32
C ASP A 83 -23.36 0.44 -0.25
N MET A 84 -23.35 -0.04 0.99
CA MET A 84 -24.01 0.61 2.13
C MET A 84 -23.37 1.95 2.47
N ALA A 85 -22.04 2.05 2.34
CA ALA A 85 -21.30 3.29 2.51
C ALA A 85 -21.57 4.29 1.38
N LYS A 86 -22.20 3.87 0.26
CA LYS A 86 -22.49 4.69 -0.92
C LYS A 86 -21.25 5.40 -1.46
N VAL A 87 -20.15 4.67 -1.49
CA VAL A 87 -18.85 5.22 -1.92
C VAL A 87 -18.90 5.70 -3.37
N THR A 88 -18.17 6.78 -3.65
CA THR A 88 -18.01 7.33 -5.00
C THR A 88 -16.52 7.43 -5.36
N PRO A 89 -16.15 7.59 -6.64
CA PRO A 89 -14.75 7.74 -7.05
C PRO A 89 -14.01 8.93 -6.40
N GLU A 90 -14.75 9.92 -5.89
CA GLU A 90 -14.21 11.07 -5.17
C GLU A 90 -13.78 10.75 -3.73
N ASP A 91 -14.21 9.60 -3.19
CA ASP A 91 -13.88 9.17 -1.83
C ASP A 91 -12.46 8.62 -1.70
N ARG A 92 -11.95 8.69 -0.47
CA ARG A 92 -10.70 8.06 -0.05
C ARG A 92 -10.97 7.03 1.02
N LEU A 93 -10.45 5.81 0.84
CA LEU A 93 -10.60 4.71 1.78
C LEU A 93 -9.28 4.39 2.48
N MET A 94 -9.33 4.20 3.79
CA MET A 94 -8.23 3.63 4.58
C MET A 94 -8.71 2.37 5.28
N ASP A 95 -8.02 1.26 5.08
CA ASP A 95 -8.33 -0.04 5.68
C ASP A 95 -7.29 -0.38 6.76
N LEU A 96 -7.75 -0.62 7.98
CA LEU A 96 -6.92 -0.85 9.16
C LEU A 96 -6.84 -2.36 9.42
N GLY A 97 -5.73 -2.98 8.99
CA GLY A 97 -5.58 -4.44 8.98
C GLY A 97 -5.97 -5.02 7.63
N SER A 98 -5.39 -4.45 6.56
CA SER A 98 -5.86 -4.70 5.19
C SER A 98 -5.65 -6.12 4.66
N GLY A 99 -4.85 -6.95 5.33
CA GLY A 99 -4.71 -8.37 5.01
C GLY A 99 -4.23 -8.62 3.58
N ASP A 100 -4.99 -9.42 2.81
CA ASP A 100 -4.69 -9.71 1.41
C ASP A 100 -5.03 -8.56 0.44
N GLY A 101 -5.51 -7.44 0.99
CA GLY A 101 -5.83 -6.21 0.29
C GLY A 101 -7.22 -6.18 -0.35
N ARG A 102 -8.07 -7.21 -0.16
CA ARG A 102 -9.33 -7.34 -0.90
C ARG A 102 -10.23 -6.09 -0.82
N THR A 103 -10.40 -5.49 0.36
CA THR A 103 -11.26 -4.32 0.55
C THR A 103 -10.72 -3.11 -0.19
N VAL A 104 -9.42 -2.86 -0.03
CA VAL A 104 -8.68 -1.77 -0.69
C VAL A 104 -8.75 -1.94 -2.21
N ILE A 105 -8.55 -3.17 -2.72
CA ILE A 105 -8.60 -3.50 -4.14
C ILE A 105 -10.03 -3.34 -4.70
N THR A 106 -11.05 -3.83 -4.00
CA THR A 106 -12.45 -3.67 -4.43
C THR A 106 -12.85 -2.18 -4.46
N ALA A 107 -12.45 -1.39 -3.47
CA ALA A 107 -12.70 0.05 -3.46
C ALA A 107 -12.00 0.75 -4.64
N ALA A 108 -10.73 0.41 -4.89
CA ALA A 108 -9.98 0.90 -6.03
C ALA A 108 -10.60 0.53 -7.39
N GLN A 109 -11.10 -0.69 -7.54
CA GLN A 109 -11.83 -1.11 -8.75
C GLN A 109 -13.10 -0.29 -8.97
N ARG A 110 -13.72 0.24 -7.91
CA ARG A 110 -14.86 1.17 -7.98
C ARG A 110 -14.47 2.63 -8.23
N GLY A 111 -13.17 2.93 -8.34
CA GLY A 111 -12.64 4.24 -8.72
C GLY A 111 -12.04 5.06 -7.57
N LEU A 112 -12.13 4.57 -6.33
CA LEU A 112 -11.61 5.29 -5.16
C LEU A 112 -10.08 5.29 -5.14
N THR A 113 -9.50 6.28 -4.44
CA THR A 113 -8.14 6.16 -3.92
C THR A 113 -8.17 5.42 -2.58
N ALA A 114 -7.47 4.30 -2.47
CA ALA A 114 -7.53 3.44 -1.30
C ALA A 114 -6.13 3.11 -0.75
N GLN A 115 -6.01 3.06 0.57
CA GLN A 115 -4.79 2.69 1.28
C GLN A 115 -5.06 1.60 2.30
N GLY A 116 -4.28 0.52 2.25
CA GLY A 116 -4.26 -0.51 3.28
C GLY A 116 -3.10 -0.30 4.24
N ILE A 117 -3.38 -0.35 5.54
CA ILE A 117 -2.36 -0.44 6.58
C ILE A 117 -2.36 -1.89 7.09
N GLU A 118 -1.20 -2.52 7.10
CA GLU A 118 -1.05 -3.92 7.51
C GLU A 118 0.26 -4.08 8.28
N TYR A 119 0.23 -4.86 9.35
CA TYR A 119 1.43 -5.08 10.18
C TYR A 119 2.34 -6.13 9.57
N ASN A 120 1.77 -7.22 9.03
CA ASN A 120 2.54 -8.32 8.49
C ASN A 120 3.14 -7.94 7.11
N PRO A 121 4.47 -7.85 6.98
CA PRO A 121 5.12 -7.46 5.72
C PRO A 121 4.84 -8.44 4.56
N ASP A 122 4.62 -9.73 4.86
CA ASP A 122 4.29 -10.74 3.84
C ASP A 122 2.89 -10.49 3.24
N LEU A 123 1.93 -10.07 4.07
CA LEU A 123 0.59 -9.68 3.63
C LEU A 123 0.61 -8.35 2.86
N VAL A 124 1.48 -7.40 3.25
CA VAL A 124 1.72 -6.16 2.48
C VAL A 124 2.23 -6.49 1.07
N GLU A 125 3.18 -7.41 0.95
CA GLU A 125 3.71 -7.75 -0.37
C GLU A 125 2.71 -8.56 -1.20
N LEU A 126 1.94 -9.44 -0.57
CA LEU A 126 0.82 -10.13 -1.21
C LEU A 126 -0.22 -9.15 -1.76
N SER A 127 -0.65 -8.17 -0.95
CA SER A 127 -1.66 -7.19 -1.34
C SER A 127 -1.18 -6.29 -2.48
N ARG A 128 0.10 -5.90 -2.51
CA ARG A 128 0.71 -5.21 -3.66
C ARG A 128 0.65 -6.04 -4.94
N ARG A 129 1.04 -7.31 -4.89
CA ARG A 129 0.93 -8.22 -6.05
C ARG A 129 -0.52 -8.39 -6.51
N ASN A 130 -1.46 -8.49 -5.57
CA ASN A 130 -2.88 -8.60 -5.87
C ASN A 130 -3.41 -7.33 -6.56
N ALA A 131 -3.03 -6.14 -6.08
CA ALA A 131 -3.41 -4.87 -6.71
C ALA A 131 -2.82 -4.69 -8.11
N GLN A 132 -1.57 -5.12 -8.31
CA GLN A 132 -0.95 -5.16 -9.65
C GLN A 132 -1.71 -6.11 -10.58
N ARG A 133 -2.02 -7.32 -10.12
CA ARG A 133 -2.80 -8.32 -10.90
C ARG A 133 -4.21 -7.81 -11.24
N ALA A 134 -4.82 -7.07 -10.33
CA ALA A 134 -6.14 -6.45 -10.52
C ALA A 134 -6.10 -5.18 -11.40
N GLY A 135 -4.91 -4.69 -11.77
CA GLY A 135 -4.75 -3.50 -12.61
C GLY A 135 -5.10 -2.18 -11.91
N VAL A 136 -5.01 -2.14 -10.56
CA VAL A 136 -5.40 -0.96 -9.75
C VAL A 136 -4.28 -0.46 -8.84
N ALA A 137 -3.03 -0.82 -9.13
CA ALA A 137 -1.87 -0.39 -8.34
C ALA A 137 -1.61 1.14 -8.39
N ASP A 138 -2.22 1.86 -9.32
CA ASP A 138 -2.21 3.33 -9.41
C ASP A 138 -3.02 4.01 -8.29
N ARG A 139 -3.95 3.27 -7.68
CA ARG A 139 -4.94 3.82 -6.72
C ARG A 139 -5.10 3.00 -5.45
N ALA A 140 -4.59 1.76 -5.41
CA ALA A 140 -4.53 0.90 -4.23
C ALA A 140 -3.08 0.84 -3.72
N THR A 141 -2.81 1.43 -2.55
CA THR A 141 -1.48 1.44 -1.93
C THR A 141 -1.48 0.69 -0.60
N PHE A 142 -0.33 0.12 -0.21
CA PHE A 142 -0.20 -0.68 1.01
C PHE A 142 1.05 -0.31 1.79
N VAL A 143 0.87 -0.03 3.09
CA VAL A 143 1.90 0.40 4.02
C VAL A 143 2.05 -0.63 5.13
N ALA A 144 3.30 -1.04 5.37
CA ALA A 144 3.64 -1.84 6.54
C ALA A 144 3.70 -0.93 7.77
N ALA A 145 2.72 -1.01 8.67
CA ALA A 145 2.71 -0.24 9.91
C ALA A 145 1.89 -0.91 11.02
N ASP A 146 2.22 -0.56 12.25
CA ASP A 146 1.44 -0.92 13.43
C ASP A 146 0.27 0.06 13.59
N LEU A 147 -0.95 -0.46 13.46
CA LEU A 147 -2.19 0.32 13.54
C LEU A 147 -2.38 1.01 14.89
N PHE A 148 -1.78 0.45 15.96
CA PHE A 148 -1.89 0.96 17.32
C PHE A 148 -0.81 2.00 17.66
N GLN A 149 0.16 2.22 16.77
CA GLN A 149 1.15 3.27 16.94
C GLN A 149 0.66 4.58 16.31
N THR A 150 0.44 5.58 17.18
CA THR A 150 -0.09 6.88 16.80
C THR A 150 1.04 7.84 16.41
N GLY A 151 1.25 8.04 15.11
CA GLY A 151 1.98 9.17 14.55
C GLY A 151 1.00 10.07 13.80
N SER A 152 0.85 11.32 14.24
CA SER A 152 -0.05 12.36 13.72
C SER A 152 -0.34 12.28 12.22
N VAL A 153 -1.64 12.23 11.85
CA VAL A 153 -2.09 12.51 10.49
C VAL A 153 -1.79 13.99 10.19
N PRO A 154 -0.87 14.35 9.28
CA PRO A 154 -0.75 15.73 8.84
C PRO A 154 -1.97 16.06 7.99
N GLY A 155 -2.62 17.19 8.30
CA GLY A 155 -3.81 17.69 7.61
C GLY A 155 -3.56 18.26 6.23
#